data_AF-A0A0A1ZPJ3-F1
#
_entry.id   AF-A0A0A1ZPJ3-F1
#
_cell.length_a   1.000
_cell.length_b   1.000
_cell.length_c   1.000
_cell.angle_alpha   90.00
_cell.angle_beta   90.00
_cell.angle_gamma   90.00
#
_symmetry.space_group_name_H-M   'P 1'
#
loop_
_entity.id
_entity.type
_entity.pdbx_description
1 polymer ?
#
loop_
_entity_poly.entity_id
_entity_poly.type
_entity_poly.pdbx_seq_one_letter_code
_entity_poly.pdbx_strand_id
1 'polypeptide(L)' 'MTNCDFKEKKFQISDPVESYFECISSCDIKDGDCISRCVEILKQNNS' A
#
# COMPACT_ATOMS: atom_id res chain seq x y z
N MET A 1 -5.18 18.50 18.08
CA MET A 1 -4.05 17.80 17.43
C MET A 1 -4.53 17.44 16.04
N THR A 2 -3.92 18.03 15.02
CA THR A 2 -4.39 18.10 13.62
C THR A 2 -4.57 16.72 12.97
N ASN A 3 -5.75 16.50 12.38
CA ASN A 3 -6.15 15.79 11.15
C ASN A 3 -5.49 14.43 10.85
N CYS A 4 -6.22 13.33 10.63
CA CYS A 4 -7.10 13.15 9.47
C CYS A 4 -8.53 12.73 9.84
N ASP A 5 -9.42 13.71 9.75
CA ASP A 5 -10.86 13.53 9.66
C ASP A 5 -11.19 13.19 8.19
N PHE A 6 -11.34 11.91 7.85
CA PHE A 6 -12.09 11.42 6.68
C PHE A 6 -12.56 9.98 6.95
N LYS A 7 -13.25 9.81 8.08
CA LYS A 7 -13.86 8.55 8.46
C LYS A 7 -15.30 8.53 7.96
N GLU A 8 -15.57 8.27 6.68
CA GLU A 8 -16.97 7.97 6.30
C GLU A 8 -17.24 7.19 5.00
N LYS A 9 -16.25 6.54 4.38
CA LYS A 9 -16.52 5.53 3.35
C LYS A 9 -15.66 4.30 3.57
N LYS A 10 -16.22 3.32 4.28
CA LYS A 10 -15.88 1.90 4.08
C LYS A 10 -16.31 1.49 2.66
N PHE A 11 -15.68 2.07 1.65
CA PHE A 11 -15.48 1.34 0.42
C PHE A 11 -14.40 0.32 0.76
N GLN A 12 -14.62 -0.96 0.46
CA GLN A 12 -13.53 -1.94 0.38
C GLN A 12 -12.63 -1.62 -0.83
N ILE A 13 -12.19 -0.37 -0.96
CA ILE A 13 -11.11 0.04 -1.84
C ILE A 13 -9.90 -0.06 -0.94
N SER A 14 -9.20 -1.20 -1.02
CA SER A 14 -7.91 -1.32 -0.36
C SER A 14 -7.02 -0.20 -0.89
N ASP A 15 -6.62 0.71 -0.02
CA ASP A 15 -5.74 1.79 -0.41
C ASP A 15 -4.42 1.16 -0.89
N PRO A 16 -3.94 1.47 -2.11
CA PRO A 16 -2.75 0.84 -2.65
C PRO A 16 -1.51 1.10 -1.79
N VAL A 17 -1.48 2.20 -1.06
CA VAL A 17 -0.40 2.51 -0.12
C VAL A 17 -0.50 1.61 1.11
N GLU A 18 -1.69 1.38 1.65
CA GLU A 18 -1.91 0.41 2.74
C GLU A 18 -1.53 -1.01 2.33
N SER A 19 -1.96 -1.47 1.15
CA SER A 19 -1.55 -2.77 0.58
C SER A 19 -0.04 -2.88 0.38
N TYR A 20 0.61 -1.80 -0.06
CA TYR A 20 2.07 -1.76 -0.16
C TYR A 20 2.74 -1.93 1.21
N PHE A 21 2.23 -1.27 2.25
CA PHE A 21 2.76 -1.38 3.60
C PHE A 21 2.61 -2.79 4.18
N GLU A 22 1.49 -3.47 3.95
CA GLU A 22 1.34 -4.88 4.34
C GLU A 22 2.31 -5.80 3.58
N CYS A 23 2.48 -5.57 2.28
CA CYS A 23 3.38 -6.34 1.43
C CYS A 23 4.85 -6.18 1.87
N ILE A 24 5.32 -4.93 1.99
CA ILE A 24 6.73 -4.64 2.31
C ILE A 24 7.10 -5.08 3.73
N SER A 25 6.12 -5.08 4.66
CA SER A 25 6.33 -5.58 6.02
C SER A 25 6.61 -7.08 6.08
N SER A 26 6.25 -7.81 5.03
CA SER A 26 6.50 -9.25 4.89
C SER A 26 7.76 -9.56 4.07
N CYS A 27 8.42 -8.55 3.48
CA CYS A 27 9.62 -8.71 2.66
C CYS A 27 10.91 -8.49 3.47
N ASP A 28 11.98 -9.19 3.08
CA ASP A 28 13.33 -8.79 3.47
C ASP A 28 13.80 -7.64 2.56
N ILE A 29 14.44 -6.62 3.13
CA ILE A 29 14.90 -5.44 2.37
C ILE A 29 15.99 -5.76 1.34
N LYS A 30 16.63 -6.93 1.44
CA LYS A 30 17.60 -7.42 0.47
C LYS A 30 16.95 -8.24 -0.65
N ASP A 31 15.70 -8.66 -0.49
CA ASP A 31 14.94 -9.37 -1.51
C ASP A 31 14.32 -8.36 -2.49
N GLY A 32 15.12 -7.98 -3.48
CA GLY A 32 14.73 -7.02 -4.51
C GLY A 32 13.53 -7.47 -5.34
N ASP A 33 13.33 -8.78 -5.51
CA ASP A 33 12.16 -9.33 -6.20
C ASP A 33 10.89 -9.12 -5.37
N CYS A 34 10.96 -9.33 -4.05
CA CYS A 34 9.85 -9.07 -3.13
C CYS A 34 9.45 -7.59 -3.14
N ILE A 35 10.44 -6.69 -3.03
CA ILE A 35 10.22 -5.24 -3.10
C ILE A 35 9.60 -4.84 -4.45
N SER A 36 10.13 -5.36 -5.57
CA SER A 36 9.62 -5.03 -6.90
C SER A 36 8.15 -5.43 -7.06
N ARG A 37 7.73 -6.58 -6.53
CA ARG A 37 6.32 -7.01 -6.55
C ARG A 37 5.44 -6.08 -5.71
N CYS A 38 5.89 -5.66 -4.53
CA CYS A 38 5.13 -4.72 -3.71
C CYS A 38 4.98 -3.36 -4.40
N VAL A 39 6.01 -2.88 -5.10
CA VAL A 39 5.94 -1.59 -5.82
C VAL A 39 4.92 -1.62 -6.97
N GLU A 40 4.70 -2.78 -7.62
CA GLU A 40 3.67 -2.89 -8.66
C GLU A 40 2.25 -2.66 -8.13
N ILE A 41 1.99 -2.90 -6.84
CA ILE A 41 0.70 -2.60 -6.18
C ILE A 41 0.39 -1.10 -6.26
N LEU A 42 1.41 -0.25 -6.08
CA LEU A 42 1.28 1.21 -6.16
C LEU A 42 0.98 1.69 -7.59
N LYS A 43 1.47 0.96 -8.60
CA LYS A 43 1.30 1.32 -10.02
C LYS A 43 -0.09 1.00 -10.56
N GLN A 44 -0.79 0.02 -10.02
CA GLN A 44 -2.12 -0.40 -10.50
C GLN A 44 -3.20 0.70 -10.42
N ASN A 45 -2.97 1.80 -9.68
CA ASN A 45 -3.89 2.93 -9.58
C ASN A 45 -3.61 4.09 -10.55
N ASN A 46 -2.59 3.98 -11.41
CA ASN A 46 -2.22 5.01 -12.39
C ASN A 46 -2.58 4.64 -13.85
N SER A 47 -3.51 3.71 -14.08
CA SER A 47 -3.96 3.32 -15.43
C SER A 47 -5.38 3.78 -15.74
#